data_AF-A0A0N0H2Q7-F1
#
_entry.id   AF-A0A0N0H2Q7-F1
#
_cell.length_a   1.000
_cell.length_b   1.000
_cell.length_c   1.000
_cell.angle_alpha   90.00
_cell.angle_beta   90.00
_cell.angle_gamma   90.00
#
_symmetry.space_group_name_H-M   'P 1'
#
loop_
_entity.id
_entity.type
_entity.pdbx_description
1 polymer ?
#
loop_
_entity_poly.entity_id
_entity_poly.type
_entity_poly.pdbx_seq_one_letter_code
_entity_poly.pdbx_strand_id
1 'polypeptide(L)'
;MPPTATIGQPTATTLTHEEREVLHGVGCGLRDAEIASALAIPKDAVAGHLARILAKLGLRDRAAAIVHAFDCGLVVPGRGPRRQAPSPVSRAAIRPVREPKLRISVLGPLQAWRDGQPVDLGHLRQQAVLATVVLCPDRTVSRQELLDGVWGMEPPITNVVPVYIYRLRKTLCIGDGPDSVIQRDRCGYRLAPGAAEVDVARMEELVTAAGTAERAGELAEAVRSCSQALDLFRGELLAGLPGPFAELERLRLTERRIALVQRKLDWQLRLGRHSAAIAELWALAAEQPLNEPVAAMLMNALYRSGRQADALTVFDRTRRRLADDLGVPPGPMLRRTHQMILRGQDAGIGLTRTTP
;
A
#
# COMPACT_ATOMS: atom_id res chain seq x y z
N MET A 1 44.53 19.47 29.82
CA MET A 1 43.73 18.85 28.73
C MET A 1 44.11 17.38 28.64
N PRO A 2 43.50 16.49 29.43
CA PRO A 2 43.65 15.05 29.24
C PRO A 2 42.65 14.55 28.18
N PRO A 3 42.98 13.48 27.44
CA PRO A 3 42.15 12.96 26.36
C PRO A 3 40.95 12.17 26.91
N THR A 4 39.77 12.43 26.36
CA THR A 4 38.54 11.70 26.64
C THR A 4 38.66 10.28 26.10
N ALA A 5 38.65 9.30 27.00
CA ALA A 5 38.62 7.89 26.67
C ALA A 5 37.29 7.51 26.00
N THR A 6 37.39 7.00 24.77
CA THR A 6 36.31 6.31 24.06
C THR A 6 35.89 5.07 24.86
N ILE A 7 34.70 5.10 25.46
CA ILE A 7 34.08 3.92 26.07
C ILE A 7 33.59 3.02 24.92
N GLY A 8 34.33 1.95 24.65
CA GLY A 8 33.94 0.92 23.70
C GLY A 8 32.67 0.21 24.15
N GLN A 9 31.70 0.07 23.25
CA GLN A 9 30.56 -0.82 23.45
C GLN A 9 31.04 -2.26 23.65
N PRO A 10 30.49 -3.02 24.61
CA PRO A 10 30.85 -4.42 24.80
C PRO A 10 30.38 -5.24 23.61
N THR A 11 31.34 -5.78 22.86
CA THR A 11 31.11 -6.77 21.82
C THR A 11 30.79 -8.13 22.44
N ALA A 12 30.04 -8.97 21.72
CA ALA A 12 29.52 -10.29 22.13
C ALA A 12 30.58 -11.34 22.55
N THR A 13 31.85 -10.95 22.68
CA THR A 13 33.01 -11.73 23.11
C THR A 13 33.05 -12.00 24.62
N THR A 14 32.13 -11.44 25.42
CA THR A 14 32.11 -11.53 26.90
C THR A 14 31.20 -12.62 27.47
N LEU A 15 30.47 -13.36 26.63
CA LEU A 15 29.64 -14.48 27.07
C LEU A 15 30.43 -15.79 27.13
N THR A 16 30.28 -16.50 28.25
CA THR A 16 30.77 -17.88 28.39
C THR A 16 30.11 -18.81 27.36
N HIS A 17 30.70 -19.97 27.11
CA HIS A 17 30.15 -20.93 26.15
C HIS A 17 28.72 -21.35 26.51
N GLU A 18 28.46 -21.66 27.80
CA GLU A 18 27.13 -22.00 28.30
C GLU A 18 26.11 -20.86 28.15
N GLU A 19 26.52 -19.61 28.39
CA GLU A 19 25.64 -18.45 28.18
C GLU A 19 25.31 -18.23 26.70
N ARG A 20 26.24 -18.53 25.78
CA ARG A 20 25.99 -18.49 24.34
C ARG A 20 25.00 -19.57 23.90
N GLU A 21 25.12 -20.78 24.43
CA GLU A 21 24.19 -21.88 24.14
C GLU A 21 22.78 -21.59 24.68
N VAL A 22 22.67 -21.02 25.89
CA VAL A 22 21.38 -20.55 26.43
C VAL A 22 20.79 -19.43 25.57
N LEU A 23 21.61 -18.43 25.16
CA LEU A 23 21.16 -17.34 24.28
C LEU A 23 20.72 -17.85 22.90
N HIS A 24 21.40 -18.86 22.34
CA HIS A 24 21.00 -19.55 21.12
C HIS A 24 19.65 -20.26 21.27
N GLY A 25 19.45 -21.01 22.37
CA GLY A 25 18.17 -21.66 22.68
C GLY A 25 17.02 -20.66 22.85
N VAL A 26 17.29 -19.54 23.53
CA VAL A 26 16.34 -18.42 23.67
C VAL A 26 16.02 -17.82 22.30
N GLY A 27 17.02 -17.54 21.46
CA GLY A 27 16.83 -17.03 20.10
C GLY A 27 16.07 -18.00 19.19
N CYS A 28 16.19 -19.32 19.41
CA CYS A 28 15.37 -20.35 18.75
C CYS A 28 13.92 -20.42 19.26
N GLY A 29 13.54 -19.60 20.26
CA GLY A 29 12.19 -19.56 20.81
C GLY A 29 11.86 -20.70 21.79
N LEU A 30 12.88 -21.41 22.30
CA LEU A 30 12.71 -22.48 23.27
C LEU A 30 12.33 -21.92 24.65
N ARG A 31 11.49 -22.65 25.38
CA ARG A 31 11.17 -22.42 26.80
C ARG A 31 12.30 -22.94 27.68
N ASP A 32 12.38 -22.45 28.92
CA ASP A 32 13.49 -22.82 29.82
C ASP A 32 13.60 -24.32 30.09
N ALA A 33 12.48 -25.05 30.10
CA ALA A 33 12.49 -26.50 30.23
C ALA A 33 13.07 -27.21 28.99
N GLU A 34 12.83 -26.67 27.80
CA GLU A 34 13.35 -27.20 26.53
C GLU A 34 14.86 -26.92 26.41
N ILE A 35 15.30 -25.74 26.84
CA ILE A 35 16.72 -25.37 26.91
C ILE A 35 17.46 -26.23 27.96
N ALA A 36 16.86 -26.40 29.14
CA ALA A 36 17.39 -27.25 30.21
C ALA A 36 17.60 -28.69 29.72
N SER A 37 16.60 -29.24 29.03
CA SER A 37 16.69 -30.58 28.45
C SER A 37 17.74 -30.67 27.35
N ALA A 38 17.89 -29.65 26.50
CA ALA A 38 18.85 -29.65 25.40
C ALA A 38 20.30 -29.52 25.87
N LEU A 39 20.53 -28.78 26.95
CA LEU A 39 21.85 -28.54 27.52
C LEU A 39 22.20 -29.49 28.68
N ALA A 40 21.31 -30.42 29.03
CA ALA A 40 21.44 -31.34 30.17
C ALA A 40 21.75 -30.62 31.50
N ILE A 41 21.14 -29.45 31.71
CA ILE A 41 21.28 -28.64 32.93
C ILE A 41 19.95 -28.49 33.68
N PRO A 42 19.96 -28.24 34.99
CA PRO A 42 18.76 -27.92 35.75
C PRO A 42 18.00 -26.69 35.21
N LYS A 43 16.67 -26.69 35.28
CA LYS A 43 15.81 -25.61 34.73
C LYS A 43 16.04 -24.26 35.43
N ASP A 44 16.31 -24.29 36.72
CA ASP A 44 16.71 -23.15 37.54
C ASP A 44 18.07 -22.57 37.12
N ALA A 45 19.00 -23.40 36.65
CA ALA A 45 20.26 -22.92 36.08
C ALA A 45 20.03 -22.07 34.81
N VAL A 46 19.09 -22.47 33.93
CA VAL A 46 18.75 -21.70 32.70
C VAL A 46 18.29 -20.29 33.03
N ALA A 47 17.42 -20.12 34.04
CA ALA A 47 16.97 -18.81 34.49
C ALA A 47 18.14 -17.96 35.02
N GLY A 48 19.06 -18.58 35.77
CA GLY A 48 20.28 -17.93 36.26
C GLY A 48 21.22 -17.48 35.13
N HIS A 49 21.42 -18.31 34.11
CA HIS A 49 22.22 -17.93 32.93
C HIS A 49 21.54 -16.81 32.13
N LEU A 50 20.22 -16.85 31.93
CA LEU A 50 19.48 -15.80 31.23
C LEU A 50 19.57 -14.45 31.97
N ALA A 51 19.44 -14.44 33.30
CA ALA A 51 19.60 -13.22 34.08
C ALA A 51 21.00 -12.60 33.93
N ARG A 52 22.05 -13.42 33.94
CA ARG A 52 23.43 -12.97 33.69
C ARG A 52 23.64 -12.45 32.27
N ILE A 53 23.05 -13.10 31.27
CA ILE A 53 23.10 -12.67 29.85
C ILE A 53 22.44 -11.30 29.71
N LEU A 54 21.24 -11.12 30.27
CA LEU A 54 20.52 -9.84 30.24
C LEU A 54 21.35 -8.71 30.88
N ALA A 55 21.96 -8.97 32.05
CA ALA A 55 22.80 -8.00 32.73
C ALA A 55 24.08 -7.66 31.93
N LYS A 56 24.78 -8.67 31.40
CA LYS A 56 26.03 -8.48 30.63
C LYS A 56 25.80 -7.73 29.31
N LEU A 57 24.66 -7.94 28.67
CA LEU A 57 24.32 -7.34 27.38
C LEU A 57 23.45 -6.08 27.51
N GLY A 58 23.09 -5.65 28.73
CA GLY A 58 22.24 -4.49 28.96
C GLY A 58 20.81 -4.64 28.45
N LEU A 59 20.29 -5.86 28.41
CA LEU A 59 18.98 -6.20 27.82
C LEU A 59 17.90 -6.24 28.91
N ARG A 60 16.74 -5.66 28.59
CA ARG A 60 15.68 -5.44 29.58
C ARG A 60 14.85 -6.69 29.89
N ASP A 61 14.70 -7.57 28.91
CA ASP A 61 13.86 -8.75 29.03
C ASP A 61 14.26 -9.85 28.04
N ARG A 62 13.61 -11.01 28.15
CA ARG A 62 13.82 -12.15 27.25
C ARG A 62 13.58 -11.79 25.78
N ALA A 63 12.64 -10.90 25.49
CA ALA A 63 12.38 -10.49 24.11
C ALA A 63 13.57 -9.72 23.53
N ALA A 64 14.20 -8.85 24.31
CA ALA A 64 15.45 -8.16 23.95
C ALA A 64 16.62 -9.15 23.77
N ALA A 65 16.71 -10.22 24.58
CA ALA A 65 17.68 -11.31 24.37
C ALA A 65 17.46 -12.06 23.06
N ILE A 66 16.21 -12.34 22.69
CA ILE A 66 15.88 -12.97 21.40
C ILE A 66 16.34 -12.06 20.25
N VAL A 67 16.02 -10.76 20.31
CA VAL A 67 16.43 -9.78 19.30
C VAL A 67 17.96 -9.71 19.16
N HIS A 68 18.67 -9.62 20.28
CA HIS A 68 20.12 -9.57 20.29
C HIS A 68 20.77 -10.85 19.71
N ALA A 69 20.20 -12.03 19.98
CA ALA A 69 20.67 -13.29 19.41
C ALA A 69 20.56 -13.33 17.88
N PHE A 70 19.54 -12.67 17.31
CA PHE A 70 19.41 -12.53 15.86
C PHE A 70 20.35 -11.48 15.27
N ASP A 71 20.49 -10.33 15.94
CA ASP A 71 21.34 -9.22 15.47
C ASP A 71 22.82 -9.60 15.43
N CYS A 72 23.28 -10.47 16.34
CA CYS A 72 24.64 -11.00 16.35
C CYS A 72 24.82 -12.26 15.48
N GLY A 73 23.79 -12.70 14.75
CA GLY A 73 23.87 -13.86 13.86
C GLY A 73 24.03 -15.20 14.59
N LEU A 74 23.73 -15.27 15.89
CA LEU A 74 23.77 -16.52 16.66
C LEU A 74 22.68 -17.50 16.19
N VAL A 75 21.53 -17.01 15.73
CA VAL A 75 20.41 -17.86 15.27
C VAL A 75 20.00 -17.50 13.84
N VAL A 76 19.87 -18.52 12.98
CA VAL A 76 19.37 -18.39 11.61
C VAL A 76 17.89 -18.80 11.57
N PRO A 77 16.96 -17.94 11.11
CA PRO A 77 15.54 -18.29 11.01
C PRO A 77 15.31 -19.55 10.14
N GLY A 78 14.58 -20.53 10.69
CA GLY A 78 14.21 -21.76 9.97
C GLY A 78 15.01 -23.03 10.33
N ARG A 79 15.99 -22.95 11.24
CA ARG A 79 16.71 -24.10 11.82
C ARG A 79 16.37 -24.36 13.29
N GLY A 80 15.13 -24.09 13.71
CA GLY A 80 14.64 -24.50 15.03
C GLY A 80 14.10 -25.94 15.02
N PRO A 81 14.12 -26.68 16.14
CA PRO A 81 13.56 -28.02 16.21
C PRO A 81 12.06 -27.98 15.85
N ARG A 82 11.66 -28.80 14.86
CA ARG A 82 10.25 -28.96 14.45
C ARG A 82 9.45 -29.46 15.64
N ARG A 83 8.43 -28.71 16.06
CA ARG A 83 7.41 -29.22 16.98
C ARG A 83 6.70 -30.41 16.33
N GLN A 84 6.69 -31.56 17.01
CA GLN A 84 5.81 -32.67 16.64
C GLN A 84 4.36 -32.20 16.77
N ALA A 85 3.58 -32.39 15.71
CA ALA A 85 2.16 -32.06 15.67
C ALA A 85 1.37 -33.03 16.56
N PRO A 86 0.38 -32.57 17.34
CA PRO A 86 -0.55 -33.47 18.01
C PRO A 86 -1.48 -34.16 16.99
N SER A 87 -1.77 -35.45 17.21
CA SER A 87 -2.65 -36.27 16.39
C SER A 87 -4.10 -35.73 16.37
N PRO A 88 -4.85 -35.93 15.28
CA PRO A 88 -6.15 -35.30 15.09
C PRO A 88 -7.24 -35.96 15.94
N VAL A 89 -8.00 -35.14 16.69
CA VAL A 89 -9.22 -35.54 17.38
C VAL A 89 -10.44 -35.26 16.48
N SER A 90 -11.41 -36.17 16.59
CA SER A 90 -12.61 -36.38 15.77
C SER A 90 -13.45 -35.14 15.40
N ARG A 91 -13.96 -35.16 14.15
CA ARG A 91 -14.89 -34.19 13.55
C ARG A 91 -16.22 -34.13 14.32
N ALA A 92 -16.53 -32.95 14.85
CA ALA A 92 -17.90 -32.56 15.22
C ALA A 92 -18.40 -31.43 14.30
N ALA A 93 -19.68 -31.54 13.95
CA ALA A 93 -20.49 -30.77 13.00
C ALA A 93 -20.01 -29.34 12.61
N ILE A 94 -19.79 -29.16 11.31
CA ILE A 94 -19.48 -27.87 10.67
C ILE A 94 -20.78 -27.06 10.57
N ARG A 95 -20.92 -26.04 11.43
CA ARG A 95 -21.69 -24.82 11.04
C ARG A 95 -20.93 -24.18 9.87
N PRO A 96 -21.60 -23.54 8.89
CA PRO A 96 -20.88 -22.84 7.83
C PRO A 96 -20.02 -21.74 8.49
N VAL A 97 -18.72 -22.00 8.57
CA VAL A 97 -17.74 -21.03 9.03
C VAL A 97 -17.75 -19.94 7.96
N ARG A 98 -18.23 -18.76 8.35
CA ARG A 98 -18.08 -17.56 7.53
C ARG A 98 -16.58 -17.37 7.37
N GLU A 99 -16.04 -17.63 6.17
CA GLU A 99 -14.61 -17.48 5.93
C GLU A 99 -14.19 -16.08 6.39
N PRO A 100 -13.13 -15.95 7.19
CA PRO A 100 -12.80 -14.65 7.74
C PRO A 100 -12.39 -13.74 6.60
N LYS A 101 -13.04 -12.57 6.54
CA LYS A 101 -12.98 -11.68 5.39
C LYS A 101 -11.92 -10.62 5.64
N LEU A 102 -10.73 -10.81 5.07
CA LEU A 102 -9.68 -9.79 5.08
C LEU A 102 -9.95 -8.78 3.98
N ARG A 103 -9.92 -7.50 4.36
CA ARG A 103 -10.00 -6.35 3.46
C ARG A 103 -8.77 -5.50 3.60
N ILE A 104 -8.19 -5.07 2.50
CA ILE A 104 -7.03 -4.18 2.44
C ILE A 104 -7.40 -2.96 1.61
N SER A 105 -7.13 -1.77 2.13
CA SER A 105 -7.32 -0.50 1.43
C SER A 105 -5.97 0.13 1.10
N VAL A 106 -5.74 0.39 -0.18
CA VAL A 106 -4.54 1.04 -0.74
C VAL A 106 -4.88 2.34 -1.46
N LEU A 107 -6.17 2.66 -1.68
CA LEU A 107 -6.64 3.90 -2.29
C LEU A 107 -6.73 5.05 -1.26
N GLY A 108 -5.75 5.12 -0.37
CA GLY A 108 -5.67 6.05 0.76
C GLY A 108 -4.50 5.66 1.66
N PRO A 109 -4.48 6.07 2.93
CA PRO A 109 -3.57 5.49 3.92
C PRO A 109 -3.74 3.97 3.95
N LEU A 110 -2.64 3.21 4.00
CA LEU A 110 -2.72 1.76 4.00
C LEU A 110 -3.45 1.26 5.25
N GLN A 111 -4.56 0.55 5.05
CA GLN A 111 -5.40 0.03 6.12
C GLN A 111 -5.79 -1.42 5.83
N ALA A 112 -6.00 -2.19 6.89
CA ALA A 112 -6.52 -3.54 6.78
C ALA A 112 -7.56 -3.82 7.86
N TRP A 113 -8.56 -4.62 7.52
CA TRP A 113 -9.58 -5.10 8.44
C TRP A 113 -9.74 -6.61 8.30
N ARG A 114 -9.85 -7.31 9.44
CA ARG A 114 -10.22 -8.71 9.49
C ARG A 114 -11.58 -8.82 10.19
N ASP A 115 -12.57 -9.37 9.49
CA ASP A 115 -13.94 -9.50 10.00
C ASP A 115 -14.54 -8.17 10.49
N GLY A 116 -14.16 -7.09 9.82
CA GLY A 116 -14.57 -5.72 10.17
C GLY A 116 -13.74 -5.05 11.27
N GLN A 117 -12.84 -5.77 11.95
CA GLN A 117 -11.96 -5.19 12.97
C GLN A 117 -10.66 -4.68 12.33
N PRO A 118 -10.20 -3.47 12.67
CA PRO A 118 -8.95 -2.93 12.14
C PRO A 118 -7.75 -3.77 12.59
N VAL A 119 -6.77 -3.91 11.70
CA VAL A 119 -5.54 -4.68 11.92
C VAL A 119 -4.35 -3.72 11.94
N ASP A 120 -3.52 -3.81 12.98
CA ASP A 120 -2.27 -3.04 13.06
C ASP A 120 -1.22 -3.64 12.12
N LEU A 121 -0.96 -2.93 11.03
CA LEU A 121 0.01 -3.31 9.99
C LEU A 121 1.47 -3.00 10.38
N GLY A 122 1.70 -2.45 11.57
CA GLY A 122 3.02 -2.07 12.06
C GLY A 122 3.54 -0.79 11.43
N HIS A 123 4.86 -0.59 11.49
CA HIS A 123 5.50 0.64 11.01
C HIS A 123 5.49 0.79 9.47
N LEU A 124 5.73 2.00 8.98
CA LEU A 124 5.59 2.39 7.56
C LEU A 124 6.39 1.52 6.57
N ARG A 125 7.61 1.07 6.91
CA ARG A 125 8.37 0.14 6.05
C ARG A 125 7.72 -1.25 5.91
N GLN A 126 7.08 -1.76 6.95
CA GLN A 126 6.36 -3.04 6.88
C GLN A 126 5.09 -2.89 6.03
N GLN A 127 4.40 -1.75 6.20
CA GLN A 127 3.27 -1.35 5.35
C GLN A 127 3.67 -1.22 3.88
N ALA A 128 4.82 -0.60 3.58
CA ALA A 128 5.33 -0.47 2.21
C ALA A 128 5.56 -1.84 1.54
N VAL A 129 6.16 -2.80 2.26
CA VAL A 129 6.30 -4.18 1.76
C VAL A 129 4.95 -4.81 1.44
N LEU A 130 3.94 -4.63 2.30
CA LEU A 130 2.59 -5.12 2.03
C LEU A 130 1.98 -4.46 0.79
N ALA A 131 2.07 -3.13 0.68
CA ALA A 131 1.56 -2.39 -0.46
C ALA A 131 2.16 -2.87 -1.78
N THR A 132 3.47 -3.14 -1.83
CA THR A 132 4.13 -3.68 -3.03
C THR A 132 3.59 -5.05 -3.44
N VAL A 133 3.36 -5.94 -2.49
CA VAL A 133 2.78 -7.27 -2.77
C VAL A 133 1.32 -7.16 -3.21
N VAL A 134 0.54 -6.28 -2.59
CA VAL A 134 -0.89 -6.12 -2.84
C VAL A 134 -1.19 -5.41 -4.17
N LEU A 135 -0.40 -4.41 -4.53
CA LEU A 135 -0.55 -3.65 -5.78
C LEU A 135 0.03 -4.37 -7.01
N CYS A 136 0.60 -5.56 -6.83
CA CYS A 136 1.00 -6.46 -7.90
C CYS A 136 0.12 -7.72 -7.92
N PRO A 137 -1.20 -7.59 -8.18
CA PRO A 137 -2.11 -8.74 -8.17
C PRO A 137 -1.66 -9.78 -9.21
N ASP A 138 -1.83 -11.05 -8.86
CA ASP A 138 -1.50 -12.21 -9.69
C ASP A 138 -0.04 -12.36 -10.13
N ARG A 139 0.86 -11.49 -9.66
CA ARG A 139 2.30 -11.55 -9.92
C ARG A 139 3.07 -11.91 -8.64
N THR A 140 4.10 -12.73 -8.81
CA THR A 140 5.11 -12.94 -7.77
C THR A 140 6.10 -11.80 -7.80
N VAL A 141 6.18 -11.04 -6.70
CA VAL A 141 7.17 -9.99 -6.50
C VAL A 141 8.43 -10.61 -5.92
N SER A 142 9.53 -10.53 -6.66
CA SER A 142 10.82 -11.03 -6.21
C SER A 142 11.32 -10.30 -4.98
N ARG A 143 12.26 -10.92 -4.26
CA ARG A 143 12.93 -10.27 -3.15
C ARG A 143 13.64 -8.97 -3.58
N GLN A 144 14.26 -8.95 -4.76
CA GLN A 144 14.99 -7.79 -5.25
C GLN A 144 14.03 -6.64 -5.56
N GLU A 145 12.90 -6.91 -6.23
CA GLU A 145 11.85 -5.90 -6.46
C GLU A 145 11.30 -5.31 -5.15
N LEU A 146 11.14 -6.11 -4.09
CA LEU A 146 10.75 -5.61 -2.78
C LEU A 146 11.82 -4.71 -2.14
N LEU A 147 13.10 -5.06 -2.31
CA LEU A 147 14.21 -4.23 -1.82
C LEU A 147 14.27 -2.90 -2.58
N ASP A 148 14.28 -2.95 -3.90
CA ASP A 148 14.36 -1.77 -4.76
C ASP A 148 13.12 -0.88 -4.59
N GLY A 149 11.93 -1.48 -4.45
CA GLY A 149 10.68 -0.73 -4.32
C GLY A 149 10.51 0.00 -2.99
N VAL A 150 11.03 -0.54 -1.89
CA VAL A 150 10.86 0.02 -0.54
C VAL A 150 12.07 0.83 -0.07
N TRP A 151 13.28 0.43 -0.48
CA TRP A 151 14.54 1.07 -0.05
C TRP A 151 15.29 1.81 -1.19
N GLY A 152 14.99 1.53 -2.45
CA GLY A 152 15.65 2.18 -3.58
C GLY A 152 17.17 1.98 -3.56
N MET A 153 17.92 3.08 -3.67
CA MET A 153 19.38 3.08 -3.74
C MET A 153 20.08 2.82 -2.40
N GLU A 154 19.34 2.79 -1.29
CA GLU A 154 19.88 2.58 0.06
C GLU A 154 19.31 1.30 0.71
N PRO A 155 19.51 0.11 0.10
CA PRO A 155 19.04 -1.13 0.67
C PRO A 155 19.79 -1.45 1.97
N PRO A 156 19.14 -2.14 2.92
CA PRO A 156 19.81 -2.62 4.11
C PRO A 156 20.90 -3.63 3.75
N ILE A 157 21.97 -3.63 4.54
CA ILE A 157 23.15 -4.51 4.35
C ILE A 157 22.75 -5.99 4.39
N THR A 158 21.70 -6.33 5.15
CA THR A 158 21.19 -7.69 5.31
C THR A 158 19.80 -7.87 4.71
N ASN A 159 19.41 -9.13 4.47
CA ASN A 159 18.09 -9.45 3.95
C ASN A 159 16.98 -9.27 5.00
N VAL A 160 16.32 -8.11 4.99
CA VAL A 160 15.22 -7.83 5.91
C VAL A 160 13.84 -8.32 5.41
N VAL A 161 13.70 -8.62 4.11
CA VAL A 161 12.39 -8.95 3.50
C VAL A 161 11.68 -10.13 4.19
N PRO A 162 12.34 -11.28 4.46
CA PRO A 162 11.68 -12.41 5.14
C PRO A 162 11.11 -12.05 6.51
N VAL A 163 11.74 -11.12 7.24
CA VAL A 163 11.28 -10.66 8.56
C VAL A 163 9.97 -9.89 8.44
N TYR A 164 9.88 -8.97 7.47
CA TYR A 164 8.65 -8.23 7.22
C TYR A 164 7.52 -9.14 6.75
N ILE A 165 7.81 -10.08 5.86
CA ILE A 165 6.81 -11.05 5.40
C ILE A 165 6.31 -11.93 6.55
N TYR A 166 7.21 -12.40 7.42
CA TYR A 166 6.82 -13.16 8.60
C TYR A 166 5.88 -12.36 9.53
N ARG A 167 6.21 -11.09 9.82
CA ARG A 167 5.36 -10.22 10.64
C ARG A 167 4.00 -9.98 9.98
N LEU A 168 3.98 -9.64 8.70
CA LEU A 168 2.75 -9.43 7.93
C LEU A 168 1.86 -10.68 7.93
N ARG A 169 2.44 -11.88 7.74
CA ARG A 169 1.70 -13.15 7.81
C ARG A 169 1.08 -13.38 9.18
N LYS A 170 1.83 -13.11 10.25
CA LYS A 170 1.31 -13.21 11.63
C LYS A 170 0.17 -12.24 11.88
N THR A 171 0.31 -11.01 11.39
CA THR A 171 -0.68 -9.93 11.53
C THR A 171 -1.96 -10.21 10.73
N LEU A 172 -1.81 -10.64 9.47
CA LEU A 172 -2.91 -10.80 8.52
C LEU A 172 -3.60 -12.17 8.60
N CYS A 173 -3.12 -13.10 9.44
CA CYS A 173 -3.55 -14.50 9.45
C CYS A 173 -5.08 -14.69 9.50
N ILE A 174 -5.60 -15.52 8.58
CA ILE A 174 -7.03 -15.85 8.39
C ILE A 174 -7.31 -17.34 8.69
N GLY A 175 -6.29 -18.17 8.96
CA GLY A 175 -6.49 -19.61 9.21
C GLY A 175 -5.26 -20.28 9.81
N ASP A 176 -5.22 -21.62 9.78
CA ASP A 176 -4.20 -22.40 10.50
C ASP A 176 -2.81 -22.48 9.82
N GLY A 177 -2.49 -21.55 8.92
CA GLY A 177 -1.25 -21.58 8.13
C GLY A 177 -0.60 -20.21 7.92
N PRO A 178 0.74 -20.10 8.05
CA PRO A 178 1.47 -18.83 7.87
C PRO A 178 1.45 -18.32 6.43
N ASP A 179 1.17 -19.16 5.43
CA ASP A 179 1.12 -18.78 4.01
C ASP A 179 -0.30 -18.42 3.52
N SER A 180 -1.27 -18.30 4.42
CA SER A 180 -2.70 -18.11 4.07
C SER A 180 -2.99 -16.84 3.27
N VAL A 181 -2.24 -15.75 3.53
CA VAL A 181 -2.46 -14.44 2.88
C VAL A 181 -1.33 -14.08 1.92
N ILE A 182 -0.08 -14.26 2.34
CA ILE A 182 1.09 -13.97 1.51
C ILE A 182 1.79 -15.29 1.25
N GLN A 183 1.74 -15.79 0.02
CA GLN A 183 2.40 -17.03 -0.37
C GLN A 183 3.84 -16.76 -0.79
N ARG A 184 4.71 -17.72 -0.49
CA ARG A 184 6.06 -17.77 -1.04
C ARG A 184 6.00 -18.59 -2.32
N ASP A 185 6.39 -17.98 -3.43
CA ASP A 185 6.59 -18.65 -4.71
C ASP A 185 8.09 -18.70 -5.04
N ARG A 186 8.51 -19.52 -6.02
CA ARG A 186 9.89 -19.98 -6.27
C ARG A 186 10.99 -18.95 -6.03
N CYS A 187 10.76 -17.66 -6.36
CA CYS A 187 11.74 -16.58 -6.17
C CYS A 187 11.20 -15.33 -5.44
N GLY A 188 10.02 -15.38 -4.79
CA GLY A 188 9.40 -14.17 -4.26
C GLY A 188 8.15 -14.39 -3.42
N TYR A 189 7.33 -13.34 -3.34
CA TYR A 189 6.11 -13.29 -2.55
C TYR A 189 4.96 -12.77 -3.40
N ARG A 190 3.77 -13.34 -3.19
CA ARG A 190 2.54 -12.88 -3.83
C ARG A 190 1.40 -12.88 -2.82
N LEU A 191 0.40 -12.04 -3.06
CA LEU A 191 -0.89 -12.18 -2.39
C LEU A 191 -1.55 -13.48 -2.86
N ALA A 192 -2.03 -14.28 -1.91
CA ALA A 192 -2.77 -15.49 -2.21
C ALA A 192 -4.10 -15.11 -2.91
N PRO A 193 -4.45 -15.76 -4.04
CA PRO A 193 -5.70 -15.50 -4.74
C PRO A 193 -6.90 -15.66 -3.80
N GLY A 194 -7.78 -14.66 -3.78
CA GLY A 194 -8.98 -14.66 -2.93
C GLY A 194 -8.73 -14.48 -1.43
N ALA A 195 -7.48 -14.35 -0.97
CA ALA A 195 -7.18 -14.22 0.45
C ALA A 195 -7.49 -12.84 1.04
N ALA A 196 -7.63 -11.82 0.22
CA ALA A 196 -8.05 -10.49 0.64
C ALA A 196 -8.86 -9.82 -0.47
N GLU A 197 -9.89 -9.07 -0.07
CA GLU A 197 -10.47 -8.06 -0.95
C GLU A 197 -9.62 -6.80 -0.89
N VAL A 198 -9.15 -6.36 -2.05
CA VAL A 198 -8.34 -5.14 -2.18
C VAL A 198 -9.19 -4.10 -2.89
N ASP A 199 -9.29 -2.90 -2.31
CA ASP A 199 -10.09 -1.80 -2.86
C ASP A 199 -9.70 -1.41 -4.29
N VAL A 200 -8.42 -1.53 -4.68
CA VAL A 200 -7.98 -1.29 -6.07
C VAL A 200 -8.59 -2.30 -7.05
N ALA A 201 -8.71 -3.57 -6.68
CA ALA A 201 -9.35 -4.57 -7.52
C ALA A 201 -10.85 -4.30 -7.63
N ARG A 202 -11.49 -3.92 -6.51
CA ARG A 202 -12.89 -3.51 -6.49
C ARG A 202 -13.16 -2.26 -7.32
N MET A 203 -12.25 -1.29 -7.30
CA MET A 203 -12.30 -0.12 -8.15
C MET A 203 -12.25 -0.52 -9.63
N GLU A 204 -11.34 -1.40 -10.03
CA GLU A 204 -11.25 -1.85 -11.44
C GLU A 204 -12.50 -2.62 -11.91
N GLU A 205 -13.13 -3.41 -11.05
CA GLU A 205 -14.44 -4.02 -11.33
C GLU A 205 -15.51 -2.96 -11.61
N LEU A 206 -15.60 -1.93 -10.76
CA LEU A 206 -16.55 -0.83 -10.91
C LEU A 206 -16.28 0.02 -12.15
N VAL A 207 -15.01 0.22 -12.51
CA VAL A 207 -14.63 0.92 -13.75
C VAL A 207 -15.01 0.11 -14.98
N THR A 208 -14.82 -1.20 -14.94
CA THR A 208 -15.26 -2.12 -16.01
C THR A 208 -16.78 -2.11 -16.15
N ALA A 209 -17.51 -2.13 -15.04
CA ALA A 209 -18.97 -2.00 -15.02
C ALA A 209 -19.43 -0.67 -15.63
N ALA A 210 -18.81 0.44 -15.23
CA ALA A 210 -19.12 1.77 -15.77
C ALA A 210 -18.88 1.85 -17.29
N GLY A 211 -17.76 1.30 -17.78
CA GLY A 211 -17.47 1.24 -19.22
C GLY A 211 -18.40 0.31 -20.00
N THR A 212 -19.00 -0.70 -19.35
CA THR A 212 -20.02 -1.56 -19.96
C THR A 212 -21.35 -0.84 -20.06
N ALA A 213 -21.76 -0.14 -18.99
CA ALA A 213 -22.95 0.71 -18.99
C ALA A 213 -22.85 1.84 -20.03
N GLU A 214 -21.69 2.49 -20.15
CA GLU A 214 -21.46 3.51 -21.18
C GLU A 214 -21.69 2.97 -22.60
N ARG A 215 -21.14 1.79 -22.92
CA ARG A 215 -21.31 1.16 -24.24
C ARG A 215 -22.76 0.74 -24.52
N ALA A 216 -23.52 0.43 -23.47
CA ALA A 216 -24.94 0.13 -23.56
C ALA A 216 -25.83 1.39 -23.65
N GLY A 217 -25.26 2.59 -23.54
CA GLY A 217 -26.01 3.86 -23.51
C GLY A 217 -26.60 4.21 -22.13
N GLU A 218 -26.35 3.38 -21.11
CA GLU A 218 -26.86 3.52 -19.76
C GLU A 218 -26.00 4.48 -18.93
N LEU A 219 -25.91 5.74 -19.36
CA LEU A 219 -25.02 6.74 -18.76
C LEU A 219 -25.30 6.98 -17.26
N ALA A 220 -26.55 6.84 -16.82
CA ALA A 220 -26.87 6.98 -15.41
C ALA A 220 -26.25 5.87 -14.55
N GLU A 221 -26.18 4.64 -15.06
CA GLU A 221 -25.49 3.53 -14.40
C GLU A 221 -23.97 3.71 -14.49
N ALA A 222 -23.45 4.19 -15.62
CA ALA A 222 -22.02 4.51 -15.75
C ALA A 222 -21.56 5.53 -14.68
N VAL A 223 -22.35 6.59 -14.47
CA VAL A 223 -22.11 7.59 -13.40
C VAL A 223 -22.19 6.95 -12.02
N ARG A 224 -23.17 6.08 -11.74
CA ARG A 224 -23.30 5.39 -10.44
C ARG A 224 -22.09 4.51 -10.14
N SER A 225 -21.77 3.60 -11.05
CA SER A 225 -20.63 2.68 -10.91
C SER A 225 -19.30 3.43 -10.75
N CYS A 226 -19.08 4.50 -11.52
CA CYS A 226 -17.86 5.30 -11.39
C CYS A 226 -17.83 6.15 -10.10
N SER A 227 -18.98 6.64 -9.62
CA SER A 227 -19.04 7.32 -8.32
C SER A 227 -18.66 6.37 -7.19
N GLN A 228 -19.18 5.14 -7.21
CA GLN A 228 -18.79 4.09 -6.24
C GLN A 228 -17.29 3.78 -6.31
N ALA A 229 -16.68 3.80 -7.50
CA ALA A 229 -15.23 3.62 -7.64
C ALA A 229 -14.44 4.79 -7.02
N LEU A 230 -14.93 6.02 -7.20
CA LEU A 230 -14.32 7.23 -6.63
C LEU A 230 -14.45 7.29 -5.10
N ASP A 231 -15.54 6.78 -4.53
CA ASP A 231 -15.75 6.70 -3.06
C ASP A 231 -14.76 5.78 -2.34
N LEU A 232 -14.04 4.93 -3.08
CA LEU A 232 -12.95 4.12 -2.56
C LEU A 232 -11.68 4.94 -2.31
N PHE A 233 -11.50 6.07 -3.00
CA PHE A 233 -10.37 6.97 -2.78
C PHE A 233 -10.61 7.79 -1.51
N ARG A 234 -9.76 7.59 -0.49
CA ARG A 234 -9.91 8.20 0.83
C ARG A 234 -8.63 8.83 1.30
N GLY A 235 -8.62 10.16 1.38
CA GLY A 235 -7.46 10.92 1.84
C GLY A 235 -6.28 10.81 0.87
N GLU A 236 -5.08 11.00 1.39
CA GLU A 236 -3.85 10.93 0.60
C GLU A 236 -3.51 9.47 0.25
N LEU A 237 -3.29 9.21 -1.04
CA LEU A 237 -2.93 7.89 -1.55
C LEU A 237 -1.62 7.39 -0.93
N LEU A 238 -1.63 6.18 -0.38
CA LEU A 238 -0.47 5.56 0.27
C LEU A 238 0.24 6.52 1.25
N ALA A 239 -0.54 7.27 2.03
CA ALA A 239 -0.03 8.34 2.90
C ALA A 239 1.12 7.84 3.80
N GLY A 240 2.27 8.54 3.74
CA GLY A 240 3.45 8.24 4.56
C GLY A 240 4.24 6.99 4.16
N LEU A 241 3.80 6.20 3.17
CA LEU A 241 4.56 5.02 2.74
C LEU A 241 5.86 5.45 2.02
N PRO A 242 7.03 4.95 2.44
CA PRO A 242 8.31 5.27 1.83
C PRO A 242 8.60 4.40 0.60
N GLY A 243 9.57 4.86 -0.20
CA GLY A 243 10.24 4.07 -1.23
C GLY A 243 9.73 4.36 -2.65
N PRO A 244 10.57 4.09 -3.68
CA PRO A 244 10.25 4.40 -5.07
C PRO A 244 8.94 3.79 -5.56
N PHE A 245 8.58 2.59 -5.10
CA PHE A 245 7.35 1.93 -5.52
C PHE A 245 6.11 2.69 -5.05
N ALA A 246 6.09 3.14 -3.79
CA ALA A 246 4.96 3.89 -3.25
C ALA A 246 4.80 5.25 -3.95
N GLU A 247 5.90 5.91 -4.30
CA GLU A 247 5.90 7.17 -5.06
C GLU A 247 5.33 6.99 -6.47
N LEU A 248 5.80 5.96 -7.20
CA LEU A 248 5.28 5.64 -8.52
C LEU A 248 3.79 5.30 -8.49
N GLU A 249 3.36 4.49 -7.52
CA GLU A 249 1.96 4.11 -7.35
C GLU A 249 1.08 5.30 -6.95
N ARG A 250 1.58 6.22 -6.11
CA ARG A 250 0.88 7.49 -5.82
C ARG A 250 0.60 8.28 -7.10
N LEU A 251 1.60 8.43 -7.97
CA LEU A 251 1.42 9.12 -9.26
C LEU A 251 0.41 8.38 -10.14
N ARG A 252 0.59 7.07 -10.33
CA ARG A 252 -0.29 6.23 -11.17
C ARG A 252 -1.74 6.26 -10.70
N LEU A 253 -1.98 6.13 -9.39
CA LEU A 253 -3.31 6.14 -8.81
C LEU A 253 -3.95 7.54 -8.80
N THR A 254 -3.14 8.60 -8.68
CA THR A 254 -3.62 9.98 -8.81
C THR A 254 -4.13 10.25 -10.22
N GLU A 255 -3.33 9.91 -11.24
CA GLU A 255 -3.74 10.02 -12.65
C GLU A 255 -4.98 9.17 -12.94
N ARG A 256 -5.04 7.95 -12.38
CA ARG A 256 -6.23 7.09 -12.49
C ARG A 256 -7.46 7.77 -11.90
N ARG A 257 -7.37 8.35 -10.70
CA ARG A 257 -8.46 9.09 -10.05
C ARG A 257 -8.93 10.26 -10.92
N ILE A 258 -8.01 11.08 -11.43
CA ILE A 258 -8.31 12.23 -12.30
C ILE A 258 -9.07 11.76 -13.54
N ALA A 259 -8.60 10.72 -14.22
CA ALA A 259 -9.26 10.17 -15.41
C ALA A 259 -10.68 9.65 -15.10
N LEU A 260 -10.91 9.03 -13.94
CA LEU A 260 -12.24 8.59 -13.51
C LEU A 260 -13.18 9.76 -13.24
N VAL A 261 -12.70 10.80 -12.54
CA VAL A 261 -13.48 12.03 -12.33
C VAL A 261 -13.85 12.66 -13.67
N GLN A 262 -12.89 12.79 -14.60
CA GLN A 262 -13.16 13.34 -15.93
C GLN A 262 -14.23 12.56 -16.70
N ARG A 263 -14.16 11.22 -16.71
CA ARG A 263 -15.18 10.38 -17.37
C ARG A 263 -16.55 10.53 -16.72
N LYS A 264 -16.63 10.52 -15.38
CA LYS A 264 -17.88 10.75 -14.65
C LYS A 264 -18.51 12.08 -15.06
N LEU A 265 -17.71 13.13 -15.17
CA LEU A 265 -18.17 14.48 -15.52
C LEU A 265 -18.63 14.58 -16.97
N ASP A 266 -17.94 13.93 -17.92
CA ASP A 266 -18.41 13.81 -19.31
C ASP A 266 -19.81 13.18 -19.36
N TRP A 267 -20.02 12.06 -18.67
CA TRP A 267 -21.33 11.41 -18.63
C TRP A 267 -22.40 12.27 -17.96
N GLN A 268 -22.08 12.98 -16.88
CA GLN A 268 -23.00 13.92 -16.25
C GLN A 268 -23.40 15.05 -17.21
N LEU A 269 -22.45 15.60 -17.96
CA LEU A 269 -22.73 16.63 -18.97
C LEU A 269 -23.62 16.09 -20.10
N ARG A 270 -23.38 14.86 -20.56
CA ARG A 270 -24.21 14.19 -21.57
C ARG A 270 -25.63 13.89 -21.06
N LEU A 271 -25.79 13.68 -19.76
CA LEU A 271 -27.08 13.54 -19.08
C LEU A 271 -27.77 14.89 -18.78
N GLY A 272 -27.18 16.03 -19.18
CA GLY A 272 -27.73 17.36 -18.91
C GLY A 272 -27.56 17.83 -17.47
N ARG A 273 -26.77 17.14 -16.64
CA ARG A 273 -26.53 17.48 -15.22
C ARG A 273 -25.45 18.56 -15.06
N HIS A 274 -25.61 19.67 -15.79
CA HIS A 274 -24.59 20.70 -15.93
C HIS A 274 -24.18 21.37 -14.61
N SER A 275 -25.14 21.69 -13.73
CA SER A 275 -24.85 22.39 -12.46
C SER A 275 -23.93 21.57 -11.54
N ALA A 276 -24.25 20.30 -11.33
CA ALA A 276 -23.44 19.37 -10.54
C ALA A 276 -22.05 19.16 -11.17
N ALA A 277 -22.02 18.93 -12.49
CA ALA A 277 -20.76 18.72 -13.20
C ALA A 277 -19.85 19.97 -13.14
N ILE A 278 -20.39 21.18 -13.27
CA ILE A 278 -19.62 22.43 -13.19
C ILE A 278 -19.01 22.61 -11.79
N ALA A 279 -19.76 22.32 -10.73
CA ALA A 279 -19.24 22.42 -9.37
C ALA A 279 -18.06 21.46 -9.13
N GLU A 280 -18.20 20.20 -9.55
CA GLU A 280 -17.12 19.22 -9.46
C GLU A 280 -15.92 19.57 -10.37
N LEU A 281 -16.17 20.09 -11.58
CA LEU A 281 -15.12 20.56 -12.51
C LEU A 281 -14.32 21.74 -11.94
N TRP A 282 -14.98 22.66 -11.23
CA TRP A 282 -14.28 23.76 -10.56
C TRP A 282 -13.33 23.26 -9.48
N ALA A 283 -13.75 22.30 -8.66
CA ALA A 283 -12.90 21.68 -7.65
C ALA A 283 -11.70 20.97 -8.31
N LEU A 284 -11.94 20.17 -9.36
CA LEU A 284 -10.88 19.48 -10.08
C LEU A 284 -9.90 20.46 -10.75
N ALA A 285 -10.38 21.55 -11.34
CA ALA A 285 -9.51 22.57 -11.96
C ALA A 285 -8.67 23.33 -10.93
N ALA A 286 -9.15 23.47 -9.69
CA ALA A 286 -8.38 24.06 -8.60
C ALA A 286 -7.29 23.09 -8.10
N GLU A 287 -7.59 21.79 -8.04
CA GLU A 287 -6.60 20.74 -7.71
C GLU A 287 -5.57 20.53 -8.84
N GLN A 288 -5.97 20.76 -10.10
CA GLN A 288 -5.18 20.49 -11.29
C GLN A 288 -5.04 21.73 -12.18
N PRO A 289 -4.40 22.82 -11.70
CA PRO A 289 -4.40 24.12 -12.36
C PRO A 289 -3.68 24.15 -13.72
N LEU A 290 -2.78 23.20 -13.97
CA LEU A 290 -2.02 23.07 -15.22
C LEU A 290 -2.63 22.02 -16.18
N ASN A 291 -3.75 21.38 -15.80
CA ASN A 291 -4.38 20.35 -16.61
C ASN A 291 -5.33 20.98 -17.65
N GLU A 292 -4.79 21.27 -18.83
CA GLU A 292 -5.55 21.83 -19.96
C GLU A 292 -6.82 21.05 -20.33
N PRO A 293 -6.85 19.69 -20.36
CA PRO A 293 -8.10 18.95 -20.58
C PRO A 293 -9.20 19.27 -19.57
N VAL A 294 -8.88 19.36 -18.27
CA VAL A 294 -9.85 19.73 -17.23
C VAL A 294 -10.37 21.15 -17.46
N ALA A 295 -9.47 22.10 -17.74
CA ALA A 295 -9.84 23.48 -18.04
C ALA A 295 -10.78 23.57 -19.25
N ALA A 296 -10.46 22.88 -20.35
CA ALA A 296 -11.28 22.85 -21.56
C ALA A 296 -12.68 22.26 -21.30
N MET A 297 -12.78 21.20 -20.49
CA MET A 297 -14.06 20.61 -20.11
C MET A 297 -14.91 21.56 -19.27
N LEU A 298 -14.30 22.27 -18.31
CA LEU A 298 -14.98 23.32 -17.52
C LEU A 298 -15.44 24.48 -18.40
N MET A 299 -14.61 24.95 -19.33
CA MET A 299 -14.97 25.99 -20.30
C MET A 299 -16.19 25.60 -21.13
N ASN A 300 -16.20 24.39 -21.68
CA ASN A 300 -17.33 23.88 -22.46
C ASN A 300 -18.61 23.76 -21.63
N ALA A 301 -18.51 23.23 -20.40
CA ALA A 301 -19.66 23.10 -19.51
C ALA A 301 -20.27 24.46 -19.15
N LEU A 302 -19.43 25.45 -18.82
CA LEU A 302 -19.84 26.83 -18.52
C LEU A 302 -20.50 27.49 -19.73
N TYR A 303 -19.87 27.39 -20.90
CA TYR A 303 -20.40 27.96 -22.14
C TYR A 303 -21.79 27.40 -22.49
N ARG A 304 -21.95 26.07 -22.46
CA ARG A 304 -23.24 25.41 -22.72
C ARG A 304 -24.33 25.74 -21.69
N SER A 305 -23.93 26.27 -20.53
CA SER A 305 -24.84 26.75 -19.49
C SER A 305 -25.11 28.25 -19.57
N GLY A 306 -24.73 28.91 -20.67
CA GLY A 306 -24.91 30.36 -20.87
C GLY A 306 -23.89 31.24 -20.12
N ARG A 307 -22.88 30.64 -19.47
CA ARG A 307 -21.87 31.34 -18.66
C ARG A 307 -20.60 31.61 -19.45
N GLN A 308 -20.73 32.28 -20.59
CA GLN A 308 -19.61 32.53 -21.51
C GLN A 308 -18.46 33.32 -20.84
N ALA A 309 -18.77 34.37 -20.08
CA ALA A 309 -17.76 35.17 -19.39
C ALA A 309 -16.91 34.34 -18.41
N ASP A 310 -17.54 33.42 -17.68
CA ASP A 310 -16.84 32.52 -16.76
C ASP A 310 -15.94 31.53 -17.52
N ALA A 311 -16.41 31.01 -18.66
CA ALA A 311 -15.59 30.14 -19.51
C ALA A 311 -14.33 30.86 -20.03
N LEU A 312 -14.44 32.12 -20.46
CA LEU A 312 -13.28 32.92 -20.89
C LEU A 312 -12.33 33.24 -19.71
N THR A 313 -12.88 33.41 -18.51
CA THR A 313 -12.08 33.61 -17.29
C THR A 313 -11.25 32.37 -16.95
N VAL A 314 -11.80 31.16 -17.11
CA VAL A 314 -11.07 29.89 -16.93
C VAL A 314 -9.90 29.79 -17.90
N PHE A 315 -10.09 30.14 -19.18
CA PHE A 315 -9.02 30.18 -20.17
C PHE A 315 -7.88 31.10 -19.73
N ASP A 316 -8.20 32.33 -19.38
CA ASP A 316 -7.21 33.34 -19.02
C ASP A 316 -6.43 32.96 -17.74
N ARG A 317 -7.12 32.42 -16.73
CA ARG A 317 -6.47 31.88 -15.53
C ARG A 317 -5.50 30.74 -15.85
N THR A 318 -5.92 29.79 -16.66
CA THR A 318 -5.10 28.62 -17.05
C THR A 318 -3.89 29.06 -17.87
N ARG A 319 -4.10 29.99 -18.83
CA ARG A 319 -3.04 30.58 -19.65
C ARG A 319 -1.98 31.28 -18.80
N ARG A 320 -2.39 32.09 -17.82
CA ARG A 320 -1.43 32.73 -16.89
C ARG A 320 -0.63 31.68 -16.12
N ARG A 321 -1.29 30.68 -15.55
CA ARG A 321 -0.61 29.59 -14.82
C ARG A 321 0.42 28.84 -15.66
N LEU A 322 0.09 28.48 -16.90
CA LEU A 322 1.04 27.83 -17.80
C LEU A 322 2.24 28.72 -18.13
N ALA A 323 2.01 30.03 -18.32
CA ALA A 323 3.10 30.97 -18.57
C ALA A 323 3.98 31.20 -17.33
N ASP A 324 3.36 31.39 -16.17
CA ASP A 324 4.04 31.73 -14.92
C ASP A 324 4.81 30.53 -14.34
N ASP A 325 4.19 29.33 -14.35
CA ASP A 325 4.74 28.14 -13.67
C ASP A 325 5.64 27.30 -14.60
N LEU A 326 5.36 27.29 -15.92
CA LEU A 326 6.07 26.45 -16.90
C LEU A 326 6.75 27.23 -18.04
N GLY A 327 6.46 28.53 -18.21
CA GLY A 327 7.01 29.32 -19.32
C GLY A 327 6.46 28.94 -20.70
N VAL A 328 5.32 28.23 -20.76
CA VAL A 328 4.76 27.73 -22.02
C VAL A 328 3.40 28.36 -22.35
N PRO A 329 3.07 28.55 -23.65
CA PRO A 329 1.74 28.98 -24.05
C PRO A 329 0.72 27.83 -23.94
N PRO A 330 -0.60 28.12 -23.92
CA PRO A 330 -1.64 27.11 -23.99
C PRO A 330 -1.50 26.20 -25.20
N GLY A 331 -1.72 24.91 -24.98
CA GLY A 331 -1.76 23.88 -26.00
C GLY A 331 -2.90 24.05 -27.02
N PRO A 332 -2.89 23.24 -28.10
CA PRO A 332 -3.85 23.36 -29.19
C PRO A 332 -5.30 23.10 -28.74
N MET A 333 -5.54 22.18 -27.81
CA MET A 333 -6.89 21.83 -27.34
C MET A 333 -7.55 23.00 -26.61
N LEU A 334 -6.84 23.62 -25.66
CA LEU A 334 -7.35 24.75 -24.89
C LEU A 334 -7.60 25.97 -25.80
N ARG A 335 -6.69 26.24 -26.75
CA ARG A 335 -6.85 27.31 -27.74
C ARG A 335 -8.05 27.08 -28.67
N ARG A 336 -8.26 25.86 -29.17
CA ARG A 336 -9.44 25.54 -30.00
C ARG A 336 -10.74 25.76 -29.23
N THR A 337 -10.79 25.32 -27.98
CA THR A 337 -11.96 25.51 -27.11
C THR A 337 -12.26 27.00 -26.92
N HIS A 338 -11.24 27.81 -26.65
CA HIS A 338 -11.38 29.26 -26.56
C HIS A 338 -11.91 29.89 -27.86
N GLN A 339 -11.34 29.53 -29.02
CA GLN A 339 -11.78 30.06 -30.31
C GLN A 339 -13.22 29.69 -30.66
N MET A 340 -13.64 28.46 -30.34
CA MET A 340 -15.01 28.00 -30.54
C MET A 340 -15.99 28.85 -29.71
N ILE A 341 -15.68 29.08 -28.43
CA ILE A 341 -16.51 29.91 -27.53
C ILE A 341 -16.59 31.36 -28.03
N LEU A 342 -15.49 31.94 -28.52
CA LEU A 342 -15.50 33.30 -29.08
C LEU A 342 -16.36 33.43 -30.34
N ARG A 343 -16.47 32.34 -31.13
CA ARG A 343 -17.26 32.31 -32.37
C ARG A 343 -18.73 31.96 -32.15
N GLY A 344 -19.14 31.68 -30.92
CA GLY A 344 -20.51 31.25 -30.63
C GLY A 344 -20.85 29.86 -31.19
N GLN A 345 -19.85 28.99 -31.40
CA GLN A 345 -20.05 27.66 -31.97
C GLN A 345 -20.35 26.64 -30.86
N ASP A 346 -21.29 25.71 -31.11
CA ASP A 346 -21.57 24.62 -30.18
C ASP A 346 -20.44 23.58 -30.17
N ALA A 347 -19.98 23.22 -28.96
CA ALA A 347 -18.91 22.27 -28.75
C ALA A 347 -19.34 20.82 -29.05
N GLY A 348 -18.83 20.25 -30.14
CA GLY A 348 -18.69 18.79 -30.25
C GLY A 348 -17.51 18.34 -29.39
N ILE A 349 -17.75 17.50 -28.38
CA ILE A 349 -16.69 16.91 -27.55
C ILE A 349 -15.89 15.95 -28.43
N GLY A 350 -14.86 16.47 -29.09
CA GLY A 350 -13.89 15.71 -29.85
C GLY A 350 -12.88 15.02 -28.93
N LEU A 351 -13.34 14.09 -28.09
CA LEU A 351 -12.45 13.08 -27.54
C LEU A 351 -12.10 12.16 -28.70
N THR A 352 -10.89 12.32 -29.25
CA THR A 352 -10.33 11.40 -30.24
C THR A 352 -10.40 9.99 -29.67
N ARG A 353 -11.34 9.20 -30.19
CA ARG A 353 -11.35 7.74 -30.05
C ARG A 353 -10.14 7.22 -30.81
N THR A 354 -9.02 7.06 -30.12
CA THR A 354 -7.98 6.15 -30.58
C THR A 354 -8.55 4.74 -30.42
N THR A 355 -9.06 4.20 -31.53
CA THR A 355 -9.39 2.77 -31.66
C THR A 355 -8.24 2.10 -32.42
N PRO A 356 -8.00 0.80 -32.17
CA PRO A 356 -6.68 0.17 -32.08
C PRO A 356 -5.83 0.14 -33.35
#